data_AF-A0A962Z2M9-F1
#
_entry.id   AF-A0A962Z2M9-F1
#
_cell.length_a   1.000
_cell.length_b   1.000
_cell.length_c   1.000
_cell.angle_alpha   90.00
_cell.angle_beta   90.00
_cell.angle_gamma   90.00
#
_symmetry.space_group_name_H-M   'P 1'
#
loop_
_entity.id
_entity.type
_entity.pdbx_description
1 polymer ?
#
loop_
_entity_poly.entity_id
_entity_poly.type
_entity_poly.pdbx_seq_one_letter_code
_entity_poly.pdbx_strand_id
1 'polypeptide(L)'
;IPLTVIGILPGHALLGDQFTTTSMIGMIALAGIIVRNSILLVDFINQQVREGVDFAQAVVNSSVVRAKPIVLTALAAMAGALFILDDPIFSGLAVSLIFGLLVATLLTLVVIPVGYYAAMRNRTEFRNAKPGNN
;
A
#
# COMPACT_ATOMS: atom_id res chain seq x y z
N ILE A 1 4.78 3.14 6.35
CA ILE A 1 6.18 3.65 6.28
C ILE A 1 7.21 2.51 6.27
N PRO A 2 7.22 1.51 7.18
CA PRO A 2 8.23 0.44 7.14
C PRO A 2 8.28 -0.36 5.84
N LEU A 3 7.11 -0.52 5.18
CA LEU A 3 6.96 -1.24 3.93
C LEU A 3 7.75 -0.64 2.75
N THR A 4 8.05 0.67 2.75
CA THR A 4 8.82 1.28 1.66
C THR A 4 10.27 0.82 1.68
N VAL A 5 10.85 0.69 2.88
CA VAL A 5 12.23 0.24 3.08
C VAL A 5 12.41 -1.21 2.62
N ILE A 6 11.40 -2.05 2.91
CA ILE A 6 11.37 -3.46 2.49
C ILE A 6 11.29 -3.60 0.96
N GLY A 7 10.70 -2.64 0.25
CA GLY A 7 10.62 -2.67 -1.21
C GLY A 7 11.87 -2.11 -1.91
N ILE A 8 12.41 -1.00 -1.41
CA ILE A 8 13.48 -0.26 -2.11
C ILE A 8 14.83 -0.93 -1.93
N LEU A 9 15.19 -1.34 -0.70
CA LEU A 9 16.55 -1.86 -0.43
C LEU A 9 16.87 -3.16 -1.20
N PRO A 10 15.94 -4.13 -1.32
CA PRO A 10 16.19 -5.30 -2.16
C PRO A 10 16.25 -4.96 -3.65
N GLY A 11 15.52 -3.94 -4.10
CA GLY A 11 15.55 -3.49 -5.50
C GLY A 11 16.93 -2.98 -5.91
N HIS A 12 17.52 -2.10 -5.11
CA HIS A 12 18.91 -1.64 -5.31
C HIS A 12 19.91 -2.79 -5.23
N ALA A 13 19.74 -3.71 -4.28
CA ALA A 13 20.61 -4.87 -4.15
C ALA A 13 20.55 -5.83 -5.35
N LEU A 14 19.37 -6.02 -5.95
CA LEU A 14 19.18 -6.89 -7.11
C LEU A 14 19.72 -6.29 -8.42
N LEU A 15 19.61 -4.97 -8.58
CA LEU A 15 20.15 -4.25 -9.75
C LEU A 15 21.64 -3.90 -9.61
N GLY A 16 22.23 -4.12 -8.43
CA GLY A 16 23.63 -3.77 -8.16
C GLY A 16 23.88 -2.25 -8.14
N ASP A 17 22.82 -1.44 -8.04
CA ASP A 17 22.92 0.02 -8.12
C ASP A 17 23.05 0.62 -6.72
N GLN A 18 23.87 1.67 -6.59
CA GLN A 18 24.15 2.26 -5.28
C GLN A 18 22.96 3.10 -4.79
N PHE A 19 22.72 3.07 -3.48
CA PHE A 19 21.70 3.93 -2.89
C PHE A 19 22.17 5.39 -2.88
N THR A 20 21.68 6.16 -3.84
CA THR A 20 22.09 7.56 -4.09
C THR A 20 21.17 8.60 -3.41
N THR A 21 21.57 9.86 -3.45
CA THR A 21 20.72 11.01 -3.06
C THR A 21 19.38 11.02 -3.80
N THR A 22 19.38 10.69 -5.09
CA THR A 22 18.14 10.63 -5.89
C THR A 22 17.25 9.45 -5.47
N SER A 23 17.84 8.37 -4.94
CA SER A 23 17.10 7.26 -4.34
C SER A 23 16.33 7.68 -3.06
N MET A 24 16.91 8.56 -2.25
CA MET A 24 16.23 9.13 -1.07
C MET A 24 15.00 9.95 -1.46
N ILE A 25 15.08 10.73 -2.54
CA ILE A 25 13.94 11.48 -3.08
C ILE A 25 12.83 10.52 -3.51
N GLY A 26 13.18 9.43 -4.21
CA GLY A 26 12.23 8.39 -4.60
C GLY A 26 11.54 7.73 -3.40
N MET A 27 12.29 7.48 -2.31
CA MET A 27 11.72 6.95 -1.07
C MET A 27 10.69 7.88 -0.44
N ILE A 28 10.97 9.19 -0.38
CA ILE A 28 10.04 10.19 0.17
C ILE A 28 8.77 10.27 -0.69
N ALA A 29 8.94 10.28 -2.02
CA ALA A 29 7.81 10.28 -2.96
C ALA A 29 6.92 9.05 -2.75
N LEU A 30 7.52 7.86 -2.65
CA LEU A 30 6.81 6.61 -2.38
C LEU A 30 6.06 6.65 -1.04
N ALA A 31 6.68 7.18 0.01
CA ALA A 31 6.03 7.33 1.30
C ALA A 31 4.77 8.21 1.20
N GLY A 32 4.85 9.33 0.46
CA GLY A 32 3.70 10.19 0.19
C GLY A 32 2.55 9.47 -0.52
N ILE A 33 2.85 8.67 -1.54
CA ILE A 33 1.84 7.87 -2.27
C ILE A 33 1.13 6.90 -1.32
N ILE A 34 1.88 6.18 -0.48
CA ILE A 34 1.32 5.21 0.47
C ILE A 34 0.47 5.90 1.54
N VAL A 35 0.94 7.02 2.09
CA VAL A 35 0.19 7.79 3.09
C VAL A 35 -1.13 8.27 2.50
N ARG A 36 -1.11 8.84 1.28
CA ARG A 36 -2.32 9.28 0.58
C ARG A 36 -3.30 8.13 0.35
N ASN A 37 -2.80 6.98 -0.09
CA ASN A 37 -3.63 5.81 -0.32
C ASN A 37 -4.28 5.28 0.96
N SER A 38 -3.53 5.30 2.08
CA SER A 38 -3.98 4.84 3.40
C SER A 38 -5.03 5.78 4.00
N ILE A 39 -4.80 7.10 3.97
CA ILE A 39 -5.75 8.11 4.46
C ILE A 39 -7.09 7.94 3.76
N LEU A 40 -7.05 7.87 2.43
CA LEU A 40 -8.27 7.85 1.62
C LEU A 40 -8.99 6.49 1.70
N LEU A 41 -8.31 5.39 2.08
CA LEU A 41 -8.97 4.13 2.44
C LEU A 41 -9.70 4.23 3.79
N VAL A 42 -9.03 4.77 4.82
CA VAL A 42 -9.60 4.96 6.16
C VAL A 42 -10.81 5.91 6.11
N ASP A 43 -10.70 6.98 5.32
CA ASP A 43 -11.78 7.95 5.14
C ASP A 43 -13.02 7.30 4.52
N PHE A 44 -12.84 6.47 3.48
CA PHE A 44 -13.93 5.73 2.84
C PHE A 44 -14.59 4.71 3.78
N ILE A 45 -13.80 4.06 4.64
CA ILE A 45 -14.32 3.17 5.70
C ILE A 45 -15.18 3.97 6.69
N ASN A 46 -14.66 5.08 7.20
CA ASN A 46 -15.39 5.92 8.15
C ASN A 46 -16.69 6.46 7.56
N GLN A 47 -16.68 6.81 6.27
CA GLN A 47 -17.86 7.27 5.55
C GLN A 47 -18.93 6.17 5.47
N GLN A 48 -18.58 4.96 5.03
CA GLN A 48 -19.55 3.85 4.96
C GLN A 48 -20.09 3.45 6.33
N VAL A 49 -19.26 3.50 7.37
CA VAL A 49 -19.70 3.25 8.75
C VAL A 49 -20.71 4.31 9.22
N ARG A 50 -20.50 5.59 8.86
CA ARG A 50 -21.46 6.67 9.15
C ARG A 50 -22.77 6.51 8.38
N GLU A 51 -22.73 5.89 7.21
CA GLU A 51 -23.90 5.54 6.40
C GLU A 51 -24.64 4.29 6.93
N GLY A 52 -24.17 3.69 8.02
CA GLY A 52 -24.81 2.55 8.68
C GLY A 52 -24.40 1.17 8.15
N VAL A 53 -23.39 1.11 7.27
CA VAL A 53 -22.84 -0.17 6.79
C VAL A 53 -22.08 -0.86 7.92
N ASP A 54 -22.31 -2.17 8.09
CA ASP A 54 -21.56 -2.95 9.08
C ASP A 54 -20.06 -2.80 8.83
N PHE A 55 -19.29 -2.59 9.91
CA PHE A 55 -17.85 -2.35 9.82
C PHE A 55 -17.15 -3.44 9.02
N ALA A 56 -17.58 -4.71 9.16
CA ALA A 56 -17.03 -5.83 8.41
C ALA A 56 -17.11 -5.59 6.90
N GLN A 57 -18.29 -5.19 6.45
CA GLN A 57 -18.61 -4.95 5.05
C GLN A 57 -17.99 -3.65 4.54
N ALA A 58 -17.96 -2.59 5.36
CA ALA A 58 -17.40 -1.30 5.01
C ALA A 58 -15.93 -1.41 4.57
N VAL A 59 -15.10 -2.15 5.30
CA VAL A 59 -13.68 -2.28 4.91
C VAL A 59 -13.49 -3.14 3.67
N VAL A 60 -14.29 -4.19 3.47
CA VAL A 60 -14.20 -5.00 2.24
C VAL A 60 -14.57 -4.14 1.03
N ASN A 61 -15.72 -3.45 1.10
CA ASN A 61 -16.18 -2.56 0.05
C ASN A 61 -15.16 -1.46 -0.25
N SER A 62 -14.67 -0.78 0.79
CA SER A 62 -13.65 0.26 0.65
C SER A 62 -12.36 -0.29 0.04
N SER A 63 -11.91 -1.48 0.44
CA SER A 63 -10.69 -2.08 -0.10
C SER A 63 -10.81 -2.42 -1.59
N VAL A 64 -11.95 -2.98 -2.01
CA VAL A 64 -12.21 -3.33 -3.41
C VAL A 64 -12.29 -2.09 -4.30
N VAL A 65 -13.01 -1.05 -3.86
CA VAL A 65 -13.17 0.20 -4.62
C VAL A 65 -11.83 0.92 -4.80
N ARG A 66 -10.95 0.86 -3.79
CA ARG A 66 -9.68 1.59 -3.78
C ARG A 66 -8.56 0.81 -4.49
N ALA A 67 -8.66 -0.51 -4.61
CA ALA A 67 -7.66 -1.35 -5.26
C ALA A 67 -7.31 -0.89 -6.69
N LYS A 68 -8.33 -0.69 -7.54
CA LYS A 68 -8.12 -0.29 -8.95
C LYS A 68 -7.43 1.09 -9.08
N PRO A 69 -7.88 2.15 -8.39
CA PRO A 69 -7.16 3.43 -8.35
C PRO A 69 -5.72 3.35 -7.83
N ILE A 70 -5.46 2.52 -6.80
CA ILE A 70 -4.12 2.33 -6.25
C ILE A 70 -3.19 1.72 -7.28
N VAL A 71 -3.62 0.64 -7.95
CA VAL A 71 -2.86 -0.01 -9.03
C VAL A 71 -2.59 0.96 -10.17
N LEU A 72 -3.59 1.74 -10.60
CA LEU A 72 -3.42 2.71 -11.69
C LEU A 72 -2.37 3.78 -11.34
N THR A 73 -2.36 4.27 -10.09
CA THR A 73 -1.37 5.24 -9.62
C THR A 73 0.03 4.63 -9.63
N ALA A 74 0.18 3.39 -9.16
CA ALA A 74 1.47 2.70 -9.18
C ALA A 74 1.98 2.49 -10.61
N LEU A 75 1.13 2.01 -11.52
CA LEU A 75 1.48 1.80 -12.93
C LEU A 75 1.90 3.10 -13.61
N ALA A 76 1.17 4.20 -13.39
CA ALA A 76 1.51 5.50 -13.97
C ALA A 76 2.88 6.00 -13.51
N ALA A 77 3.16 5.89 -12.21
CA ALA A 77 4.45 6.31 -11.65
C ALA A 77 5.61 5.40 -12.09
N MET A 78 5.40 4.09 -12.19
CA MET A 78 6.39 3.15 -12.73
C MET A 78 6.67 3.43 -14.21
N ALA A 79 5.65 3.72 -15.01
CA ALA A 79 5.83 4.11 -16.42
C ALA A 79 6.70 5.37 -16.55
N GLY A 80 6.44 6.39 -15.73
CA GLY A 80 7.30 7.59 -15.68
C GLY A 80 8.74 7.27 -15.24
N ALA A 81 8.91 6.40 -14.25
CA ALA A 81 10.22 5.97 -13.78
C ALA A 81 11.03 5.19 -14.84
N LEU A 82 10.36 4.41 -15.70
CA LEU A 82 11.03 3.72 -16.81
C LEU A 82 11.65 4.69 -17.83
N PHE A 83 11.02 5.84 -18.08
CA PHE A 83 11.56 6.85 -19.01
C PHE A 83 12.84 7.53 -18.50
N ILE A 84 13.02 7.61 -17.18
CA ILE A 84 14.18 8.29 -16.55
C ILE A 84 15.22 7.30 -16.04
N LEU A 85 15.02 6.00 -16.29
CA LEU A 85 15.94 4.95 -15.83
C LEU A 85 17.28 5.01 -16.57
N ASP A 86 17.27 5.41 -17.85
CA ASP A 86 18.48 5.51 -18.68
C ASP A 86 19.35 6.73 -18.33
N ASP A 87 18.84 7.68 -17.52
CA ASP A 87 19.57 8.86 -17.09
C ASP A 87 20.44 8.56 -15.83
N PRO A 88 21.78 8.67 -15.90
CA PRO A 88 22.67 8.33 -14.77
C PRO A 88 22.43 9.16 -13.51
N ILE A 89 21.88 10.36 -13.65
CA ILE A 89 21.54 11.26 -12.54
C ILE A 89 20.30 10.73 -11.79
N PHE A 90 19.31 10.22 -12.52
CA PHE A 90 18.00 9.83 -12.01
C PHE A 90 17.80 8.32 -11.85
N SER A 91 18.74 7.48 -12.29
CA SER A 91 18.69 6.02 -12.14
C SER A 91 18.28 5.58 -10.74
N GLY A 92 18.91 6.14 -9.69
CA GLY A 92 18.57 5.77 -8.31
C GLY A 92 17.13 6.12 -7.90
N LEU A 93 16.58 7.24 -8.41
CA LEU A 93 15.17 7.60 -8.21
C LEU A 93 14.25 6.65 -8.98
N ALA A 94 14.59 6.34 -10.23
CA ALA A 94 13.84 5.43 -11.09
C ALA A 94 13.72 4.03 -10.46
N VAL A 95 14.85 3.45 -10.03
CA VAL A 95 14.91 2.15 -9.36
C VAL A 95 14.07 2.17 -8.08
N SER A 96 14.21 3.22 -7.26
CA SER A 96 13.44 3.35 -6.01
C SER A 96 11.94 3.38 -6.25
N LEU A 97 11.49 4.07 -7.30
CA LEU A 97 10.07 4.13 -7.64
C LEU A 97 9.58 2.81 -8.22
N ILE A 98 10.30 2.20 -9.15
CA ILE A 98 9.87 0.94 -9.80
C ILE A 98 9.77 -0.18 -8.78
N PHE A 99 10.87 -0.49 -8.08
CA PHE A 99 10.88 -1.58 -7.12
C PHE A 99 10.05 -1.27 -5.88
N GLY A 100 10.15 -0.02 -5.39
CA GLY A 100 9.40 0.41 -4.23
C GLY A 100 7.88 0.35 -4.47
N LEU A 101 7.39 0.84 -5.61
CA LEU A 101 5.96 0.75 -5.94
C LEU A 101 5.53 -0.69 -6.21
N LEU A 102 6.32 -1.46 -6.94
CA LEU A 102 5.98 -2.84 -7.26
C LEU A 102 5.79 -3.68 -5.99
N VAL A 103 6.79 -3.67 -5.11
CA VAL A 103 6.74 -4.41 -3.85
C VAL A 103 5.69 -3.84 -2.90
N ALA A 104 5.61 -2.51 -2.76
CA ALA A 104 4.62 -1.90 -1.87
C ALA A 104 3.19 -2.13 -2.34
N THR A 105 2.93 -2.13 -3.65
CA THR A 105 1.58 -2.37 -4.20
C THR A 105 1.17 -3.81 -4.02
N LEU A 106 2.07 -4.76 -4.32
CA LEU A 106 1.86 -6.19 -4.04
C LEU A 106 1.59 -6.44 -2.55
N LEU A 107 2.45 -5.93 -1.68
CA LEU A 107 2.28 -6.07 -0.24
C LEU A 107 1.00 -5.39 0.24
N THR A 108 0.64 -4.21 -0.27
CA THR A 108 -0.60 -3.53 0.15
C THR A 108 -1.85 -4.30 -0.29
N LEU A 109 -1.87 -4.84 -1.51
CA LEU A 109 -2.97 -5.66 -2.01
C LEU A 109 -3.08 -7.02 -1.33
N VAL A 110 -2.01 -7.55 -0.73
CA VAL A 110 -2.05 -8.82 0.03
C VAL A 110 -2.29 -8.57 1.52
N VAL A 111 -1.54 -7.66 2.13
CA VAL A 111 -1.58 -7.34 3.56
C VAL A 111 -2.93 -6.77 3.98
N ILE A 112 -3.57 -5.93 3.15
CA ILE A 112 -4.89 -5.39 3.49
C ILE A 112 -5.95 -6.51 3.58
N PRO A 113 -6.19 -7.36 2.56
CA PRO A 113 -7.18 -8.42 2.66
C PRO A 113 -6.82 -9.51 3.67
N VAL A 114 -5.54 -9.88 3.80
CA VAL A 114 -5.10 -10.89 4.80
C VAL A 114 -5.21 -10.34 6.22
N GLY A 115 -4.76 -9.10 6.45
CA GLY A 115 -4.89 -8.43 7.74
C GLY A 115 -6.36 -8.23 8.12
N TYR A 116 -7.21 -7.96 7.13
CA TYR A 116 -8.64 -7.85 7.35
C TYR A 116 -9.30 -9.19 7.70
N TYR A 117 -8.98 -10.26 6.97
CA TYR A 117 -9.46 -11.60 7.25
C TYR A 117 -9.02 -12.08 8.64
N ALA A 118 -7.77 -11.82 9.03
CA ALA A 118 -7.25 -12.14 10.36
C ALA A 118 -7.94 -11.35 11.48
N ALA A 119 -8.20 -10.06 11.28
CA ALA A 119 -8.97 -9.24 12.22
C ALA A 119 -10.43 -9.72 12.34
N MET A 120 -11.02 -10.21 11.25
CA MET A 120 -12.38 -10.73 11.21
C MET A 120 -12.50 -12.12 11.88
N ARG A 121 -11.46 -12.96 11.78
CA ARG A 121 -11.35 -14.23 12.54
C ARG A 121 -11.34 -13.99 14.05
N ASN A 122 -10.59 -13.00 14.53
CA ASN A 122 -10.58 -12.70 15.96
C ASN A 122 -11.92 -12.12 16.46
N ARG A 123 -12.64 -11.34 15.64
CA ARG A 123 -13.97 -10.81 16.03
C ARG A 123 -15.08 -11.85 16.04
N THR A 124 -15.00 -12.90 15.21
CA THR A 124 -15.99 -13.99 15.23
C THR A 124 -15.89 -14.81 16.51
N GLU A 125 -14.68 -15.01 17.05
CA GLU A 125 -14.51 -15.65 18.37
C GLU A 125 -14.96 -14.75 19.52
N PHE A 126 -14.69 -13.43 19.50
CA PHE A 126 -15.17 -12.51 20.55
C PHE A 126 -16.69 -12.33 20.59
N ARG A 127 -17.40 -12.47 19.46
CA ARG A 127 -18.88 -12.39 19.42
C ARG A 127 -19.54 -13.71 19.85
N ASN A 128 -18.92 -14.85 19.57
CA ASN A 128 -19.39 -16.17 20.05
C ASN A 128 -19.05 -16.45 21.53
N ALA A 129 -18.11 -15.69 22.12
CA ALA A 129 -17.76 -15.79 23.54
C ALA A 129 -18.67 -14.99 24.49
N LYS A 130 -19.66 -14.25 23.99
CA LYS A 130 -20.73 -13.70 24.83
C LYS A 130 -21.95 -14.63 24.77
N PRO A 131 -22.21 -15.45 25.82
CA PRO A 131 -23.49 -16.13 25.92
C PRO A 131 -24.57 -15.05 26.02
N GLY A 132 -25.64 -15.23 25.25
CA GLY A 132 -26.81 -14.37 25.28
C GLY A 132 -27.29 -14.22 26.72
N ASN A 133 -27.26 -12.98 27.23
CA ASN A 133 -27.89 -12.65 28.49
C ASN A 133 -29.33 -12.22 28.17
N ASN A 134 -30.24 -13.18 28.34
CA ASN A 134 -31.67 -12.94 28.50
C ASN A 134 -31.93 -12.01 29.69
#